data_AF-A0A150L7Z5-F1
#
_entry.id   AF-A0A150L7Z5-F1
#
_cell.length_a   1.000
_cell.length_b   1.000
_cell.length_c   1.000
_cell.angle_alpha   90.00
_cell.angle_beta   90.00
_cell.angle_gamma   90.00
#
_symmetry.space_group_name_H-M   'P 1'
#
loop_
_entity.id
_entity.type
_entity.pdbx_description
1 polymer ?
#
loop_
_entity_poly.entity_id
_entity_poly.type
_entity_poly.pdbx_seq_one_letter_code
_entity_poly.pdbx_strand_id
1 'polypeptide(L)'
;MGIPFDVTVEMFIVLIFLEILREAGVRLPSAVGSTVTVVGGLILGDAAIRAGFLSPGIVVIGAITQIFGSTLSSLSLAGTISILRFFHFILSAMLGVYGFFLGLFIVLSHLASLRSCGLPYLAPISPPFKDFADALFRLPWQWRNTRPDMLKTRDSTRQGDRHK
;
A
#
# COMPACT_ATOMS: atom_id res chain seq x y z
N MET A 1 -5.28 7.86 33.09
CA MET A 1 -6.08 8.95 32.49
C MET A 1 -6.87 8.33 31.36
N GLY A 2 -8.19 8.30 31.49
CA GLY A 2 -9.06 7.69 30.49
C GLY A 2 -9.02 8.52 29.21
N ILE A 3 -8.59 7.89 28.12
CA ILE A 3 -8.76 8.43 26.77
C ILE A 3 -10.26 8.54 26.50
N PRO A 4 -10.76 9.70 26.04
CA PRO A 4 -12.18 9.99 25.89
C PRO A 4 -12.80 9.31 24.66
N PHE A 5 -11.98 8.84 23.72
CA PHE A 5 -12.42 8.24 22.46
C PHE A 5 -12.16 6.75 22.42
N ASP A 6 -13.07 6.04 21.73
CA ASP A 6 -12.81 4.66 21.34
C ASP A 6 -11.67 4.61 20.31
N VAL A 7 -10.96 3.48 20.28
CA VAL A 7 -9.84 3.23 19.36
C VAL A 7 -10.23 3.45 17.90
N THR A 8 -11.48 3.13 17.54
CA THR A 8 -12.01 3.35 16.20
C THR A 8 -12.03 4.84 15.86
N VAL A 9 -12.47 5.69 16.77
CA VAL A 9 -12.56 7.14 16.55
C VAL A 9 -11.17 7.76 16.53
N GLU A 10 -10.27 7.35 17.43
CA GLU A 10 -8.87 7.82 17.43
C GLU A 10 -8.20 7.53 16.09
N MET A 11 -8.32 6.29 15.59
CA MET A 11 -7.68 5.88 14.34
C MET A 11 -8.30 6.60 13.13
N PHE A 12 -9.61 6.84 13.14
CA PHE A 12 -10.26 7.61 12.08
C PHE A 12 -9.72 9.05 11.98
N ILE A 13 -9.56 9.72 13.13
CA ILE A 13 -8.97 11.07 13.21
C ILE A 13 -7.53 11.06 12.67
N VAL A 14 -6.72 10.08 13.10
CA VAL A 14 -5.34 9.93 12.61
C VAL A 14 -5.29 9.71 11.10
N LEU A 15 -6.14 8.85 10.56
CA LEU A 15 -6.20 8.59 9.11
C LEU A 15 -6.54 9.86 8.33
N ILE A 16 -7.49 10.67 8.81
CA ILE A 16 -7.83 11.96 8.19
C ILE A 16 -6.63 12.92 8.25
N PHE A 17 -5.99 13.06 9.42
CA PHE A 17 -4.85 13.96 9.57
C PHE A 17 -3.67 13.57 8.68
N LEU A 18 -3.35 12.27 8.59
CA LEU A 18 -2.30 11.78 7.71
C LEU A 18 -2.61 12.09 6.23
N GLU A 19 -3.87 11.96 5.82
CA GLU A 19 -4.30 12.25 4.45
C GLU A 19 -4.17 13.74 4.12
N ILE A 20 -4.65 14.61 5.02
CA ILE A 20 -4.55 16.07 4.87
C ILE A 20 -3.08 16.50 4.80
N LEU A 21 -2.23 15.98 5.69
CA LEU A 21 -0.81 16.29 5.69
C LEU A 21 -0.12 15.81 4.41
N ARG A 22 -0.46 14.61 3.92
CA ARG A 22 0.10 14.07 2.67
C ARG A 22 -0.30 14.93 1.47
N GLU A 23 -1.59 15.29 1.38
CA GLU A 23 -2.13 16.06 0.27
C GLU A 23 -1.58 17.49 0.26
N ALA A 24 -1.45 18.12 1.44
CA ALA A 24 -0.80 19.41 1.59
C ALA A 24 0.68 19.35 1.18
N GLY A 25 1.40 18.30 1.60
CA GLY A 25 2.81 18.10 1.25
C GLY A 25 3.06 17.96 -0.25
N VAL A 26 2.15 17.26 -0.96
CA VAL A 26 2.25 17.07 -2.43
C VAL A 26 1.81 18.31 -3.22
N ARG A 27 0.86 19.10 -2.70
CA ARG A 27 0.35 20.29 -3.40
C ARG A 27 1.25 21.52 -3.26
N LEU A 28 2.06 21.58 -2.22
CA LEU A 28 3.01 22.67 -2.00
C LEU A 28 4.32 22.44 -2.76
N PRO A 29 5.05 23.51 -3.14
CA PRO A 29 6.41 23.38 -3.67
C PRO A 29 7.32 22.62 -2.69
N SER A 30 8.24 21.81 -3.20
CA SER A 30 9.09 20.91 -2.40
C SER A 30 9.86 21.59 -1.25
N ALA A 31 10.24 22.87 -1.43
CA ALA A 31 10.90 23.69 -0.42
C ALA A 31 10.03 23.97 0.82
N VAL A 32 8.70 23.97 0.68
CA VAL A 32 7.75 24.29 1.75
C VAL A 32 6.94 23.07 2.17
N GLY A 33 6.61 22.17 1.24
CA GLY A 33 5.79 20.99 1.50
C GLY A 33 6.40 20.02 2.51
N SER A 34 7.72 19.82 2.48
CA SER A 34 8.44 19.00 3.45
C SER A 34 8.39 19.60 4.86
N THR A 35 8.65 20.90 4.99
CA THR A 35 8.57 21.65 6.26
C THR A 35 7.17 21.61 6.85
N VAL A 36 6.13 21.87 6.05
CA VAL A 36 4.73 21.83 6.51
C VAL A 36 4.33 20.44 6.97
N THR A 37 4.75 19.39 6.28
CA THR A 37 4.43 18.01 6.65
C THR A 37 5.10 17.59 7.96
N VAL A 38 6.39 17.93 8.14
CA VAL A 38 7.16 17.58 9.34
C VAL A 38 6.68 18.38 10.56
N VAL A 39 6.61 19.70 10.42
CA VAL A 39 6.19 20.60 11.52
C VAL A 39 4.72 20.36 11.86
N GLY A 40 3.86 20.21 10.85
CA GLY A 40 2.45 19.89 11.02
C GLY A 40 2.24 18.55 11.72
N GLY A 41 2.93 17.49 11.30
CA GLY A 41 2.83 16.18 11.94
C GLY A 41 3.29 16.18 13.40
N LEU A 42 4.41 16.84 13.71
CA LEU A 42 4.95 16.91 15.07
C LEU A 42 4.04 17.71 16.01
N ILE A 43 3.67 18.94 15.62
CA ILE A 43 2.86 19.83 16.46
C ILE A 43 1.47 19.25 16.66
N LEU A 44 0.82 18.78 15.59
CA LEU A 44 -0.52 18.21 15.66
C LEU A 44 -0.52 16.92 16.49
N GLY A 45 0.50 16.08 16.34
CA GLY A 45 0.67 14.85 17.14
C GLY A 45 0.88 15.13 18.62
N ASP A 46 1.81 16.01 18.98
CA ASP A 46 2.07 16.37 20.39
C ASP A 46 0.86 17.05 21.02
N ALA A 47 0.22 17.99 20.32
CA ALA A 47 -0.98 18.66 20.80
C ALA A 47 -2.14 17.67 21.00
N ALA A 48 -2.35 16.73 20.06
CA ALA A 48 -3.42 15.74 20.16
C ALA A 48 -3.21 14.76 21.33
N ILE A 49 -1.96 14.36 21.60
CA ILE A 49 -1.64 13.51 22.76
C ILE A 49 -1.86 14.29 24.07
N ARG A 50 -1.35 15.52 24.17
CA ARG A 50 -1.48 16.35 25.39
C ARG A 50 -2.92 16.72 25.70
N ALA A 51 -3.71 17.01 24.68
CA ALA A 51 -5.14 17.27 24.82
C ALA A 51 -5.96 16.00 25.12
N GLY A 52 -5.33 14.82 25.10
CA GLY A 52 -5.99 13.55 25.33
C GLY A 52 -6.89 13.09 24.18
N PHE A 53 -6.78 13.67 22.99
CA PHE A 53 -7.55 13.25 21.81
C PHE A 53 -7.06 11.91 21.26
N LEU A 54 -5.75 11.65 21.34
CA LEU A 54 -5.12 10.46 20.78
C LEU A 54 -4.22 9.79 21.81
N SER A 55 -4.28 8.46 21.87
CA SER A 55 -3.32 7.67 22.62
C SER A 55 -1.96 7.63 21.92
N PRO A 56 -0.84 7.66 22.66
CA PRO A 56 0.50 7.55 22.06
C PRO A 56 0.66 6.30 21.17
N GLY A 57 0.02 5.19 21.52
CA GLY A 57 0.05 3.95 20.74
C GLY A 57 -0.58 4.11 19.35
N ILE A 58 -1.74 4.76 19.26
CA ILE A 58 -2.43 4.97 17.97
C ILE A 58 -1.66 5.95 17.08
N VAL A 59 -1.03 6.97 17.67
CA VAL A 59 -0.15 7.88 16.92
C VAL A 59 1.05 7.13 16.32
N VAL A 60 1.66 6.21 17.06
CA VAL A 60 2.76 5.36 16.55
C VAL A 60 2.29 4.49 15.39
N ILE A 61 1.13 3.84 15.50
CA ILE A 61 0.55 3.02 14.42
C ILE A 61 0.28 3.89 13.17
N GLY A 62 -0.23 5.12 13.37
CA GLY A 62 -0.41 6.10 12.29
C GLY A 62 0.90 6.47 11.60
N ALA A 63 1.96 6.77 12.37
CA ALA A 63 3.27 7.10 11.83
C ALA A 63 3.86 5.95 11.00
N ILE A 64 3.80 4.72 11.50
CA ILE A 64 4.24 3.52 10.78
C ILE A 64 3.47 3.36 9.47
N THR A 65 2.15 3.52 9.51
CA THR A 65 1.27 3.46 8.33
C THR A 65 1.69 4.48 7.27
N GLN A 66 2.02 5.70 7.69
CA GLN A 66 2.46 6.75 6.78
C GLN A 66 3.85 6.48 6.18
N ILE A 67 4.79 5.96 6.97
CA ILE A 67 6.12 5.58 6.49
C ILE A 67 6.01 4.50 5.42
N PHE A 68 5.21 3.45 5.64
CA PHE A 68 4.96 2.43 4.61
C PHE A 68 4.30 3.04 3.36
N GLY A 69 3.32 3.92 3.54
CA GLY A 69 2.69 4.64 2.43
C GLY A 69 3.65 5.49 1.60
N SER A 70 4.69 6.06 2.21
CA SER A 70 5.69 6.88 1.50
C SER A 70 6.62 6.09 0.55
N THR A 71 6.63 4.76 0.64
CA THR A 71 7.40 3.90 -0.27
C THR A 71 6.79 3.85 -1.69
N LEU A 72 5.55 4.30 -1.85
CA LEU A 72 4.84 4.31 -3.12
C LEU A 72 5.39 5.41 -4.04
N SER A 73 6.04 5.00 -5.13
CA SER A 73 6.71 5.93 -6.05
C SER A 73 5.77 6.68 -7.00
N SER A 74 4.51 6.25 -7.18
CA SER A 74 3.56 6.86 -8.11
C SER A 74 2.41 7.56 -7.39
N LEU A 75 2.17 8.82 -7.74
CA LEU A 75 1.16 9.65 -7.09
C LEU A 75 -0.26 9.09 -7.26
N SER A 76 -0.58 8.60 -8.45
CA SER A 76 -1.88 7.96 -8.72
C SER A 76 -2.10 6.73 -7.85
N LEU A 77 -1.07 5.90 -7.66
CA LEU A 77 -1.14 4.70 -6.82
C LEU A 77 -1.26 5.06 -5.34
N ALA A 78 -0.55 6.09 -4.89
CA ALA A 78 -0.65 6.59 -3.53
C ALA A 78 -2.09 7.06 -3.20
N GLY A 79 -2.75 7.76 -4.14
CA GLY A 79 -4.16 8.14 -4.00
C GLY A 79 -5.08 6.92 -3.92
N THR A 80 -4.93 5.95 -4.83
CA THR A 80 -5.73 4.71 -4.83
C THR A 80 -5.59 3.93 -3.52
N ILE A 81 -4.37 3.77 -3.02
CA ILE A 81 -4.11 3.05 -1.76
C ILE A 81 -4.69 3.78 -0.56
N SER A 82 -4.73 5.11 -0.60
CA SER A 82 -5.32 5.91 0.48
C SER A 82 -6.83 5.73 0.56
N ILE A 83 -7.52 5.77 -0.60
CA ILE A 83 -8.96 5.43 -0.67
C ILE A 83 -9.21 4.00 -0.20
N LEU A 84 -8.37 3.05 -0.63
CA LEU A 84 -8.47 1.65 -0.24
C LEU A 84 -8.27 1.44 1.27
N ARG A 85 -7.43 2.26 1.90
CA ARG A 85 -7.20 2.27 3.35
C ARG A 85 -8.46 2.68 4.10
N PHE A 86 -9.12 3.77 3.67
CA PHE A 86 -10.40 4.17 4.25
C PHE A 86 -11.48 3.11 4.04
N PHE A 87 -11.53 2.48 2.87
CA PHE A 87 -12.45 1.37 2.59
C PHE A 87 -12.26 0.18 3.56
N HIS A 88 -11.02 -0.31 3.72
CA HIS A 88 -10.73 -1.39 4.66
C HIS A 88 -10.98 -0.99 6.12
N PHE A 89 -10.65 0.25 6.47
CA PHE A 89 -10.87 0.76 7.80
C PHE A 89 -12.36 0.77 8.16
N ILE A 90 -13.23 1.28 7.28
CA ILE A 90 -14.68 1.31 7.51
C ILE A 90 -15.24 -0.11 7.65
N LEU A 91 -14.84 -1.04 6.76
CA LEU A 91 -15.24 -2.44 6.86
C LEU A 91 -14.81 -3.07 8.19
N SER A 92 -13.55 -2.85 8.58
CA SER A 92 -13.00 -3.38 9.83
C SER A 92 -13.60 -2.71 11.07
N ALA A 93 -14.00 -1.45 10.99
CA ALA A 93 -14.64 -0.74 12.09
C ALA A 93 -16.07 -1.28 12.35
N MET A 94 -16.81 -1.63 11.29
CA MET A 94 -18.18 -2.15 11.42
C MET A 94 -18.23 -3.64 11.77
N LEU A 95 -17.34 -4.45 11.17
CA LEU A 95 -17.38 -5.91 11.24
C LEU A 95 -16.20 -6.53 12.00
N GLY A 96 -15.31 -5.70 12.56
CA GLY A 96 -14.08 -6.15 13.21
C GLY A 96 -13.13 -6.86 12.24
N VAL A 97 -12.45 -7.90 12.75
CA VAL A 97 -11.49 -8.71 11.98
C VAL A 97 -12.14 -9.37 10.74
N TYR A 98 -13.43 -9.71 10.82
CA TYR A 98 -14.15 -10.27 9.68
C TYR A 98 -14.22 -9.28 8.51
N GLY A 99 -14.45 -7.98 8.80
CA GLY A 99 -14.46 -6.93 7.79
C GLY A 99 -13.12 -6.73 7.10
N PHE A 100 -12.01 -6.89 7.84
CA PHE A 100 -10.68 -6.84 7.27
C PHE A 100 -10.46 -7.93 6.20
N PHE A 101 -10.78 -9.20 6.52
CA PHE A 101 -10.65 -10.30 5.55
C PHE A 101 -11.61 -10.15 4.38
N LEU A 102 -12.85 -9.72 4.63
CA LEU A 102 -13.82 -9.48 3.57
C LEU A 102 -13.36 -8.39 2.61
N GLY A 103 -12.85 -7.27 3.12
CA GLY A 103 -12.24 -6.21 2.30
C GLY A 103 -11.05 -6.71 1.48
N LEU A 104 -10.19 -7.52 2.10
CA LEU A 104 -9.05 -8.14 1.44
C LEU A 104 -9.50 -9.02 0.26
N PHE A 105 -10.50 -9.87 0.45
CA PHE A 105 -11.02 -10.74 -0.61
C PHE A 105 -11.65 -9.95 -1.75
N ILE A 106 -12.42 -8.90 -1.46
CA ILE A 106 -13.01 -8.03 -2.49
C ILE A 106 -11.92 -7.43 -3.36
N VAL A 107 -10.85 -6.89 -2.75
CA VAL A 107 -9.75 -6.28 -3.47
C VAL A 107 -8.99 -7.30 -4.29
N LEU A 108 -8.65 -8.46 -3.71
CA LEU A 108 -7.95 -9.53 -4.44
C LEU A 108 -8.76 -10.01 -5.65
N SER A 109 -10.07 -10.20 -5.48
CA SER A 109 -10.96 -10.59 -6.58
C SER A 109 -11.02 -9.52 -7.67
N HIS A 110 -11.04 -8.23 -7.30
CA HIS A 110 -11.02 -7.13 -8.26
C HIS A 110 -9.70 -7.12 -9.06
N LEU A 111 -8.56 -7.26 -8.37
CA LEU A 111 -7.24 -7.33 -9.00
C LEU A 111 -7.10 -8.53 -9.94
N ALA A 112 -7.68 -9.67 -9.60
CA ALA A 112 -7.67 -10.86 -10.46
C ALA A 112 -8.49 -10.69 -11.75
N SER A 113 -9.54 -9.86 -11.72
CA SER A 113 -10.34 -9.54 -12.90
C SER A 113 -9.66 -8.53 -13.83
N LEU A 114 -8.72 -7.73 -13.33
CA LEU A 114 -8.03 -6.73 -14.14
C LEU A 114 -7.04 -7.39 -15.11
N ARG A 115 -7.04 -6.91 -16.35
CA ARG A 115 -6.05 -7.30 -17.37
C ARG A 115 -5.21 -6.08 -17.76
N SER A 116 -3.90 -6.25 -17.76
CA SER A 116 -2.92 -5.27 -18.25
C SER A 116 -2.28 -5.79 -19.53
N CYS A 117 -2.43 -5.07 -20.64
CA CYS A 117 -1.88 -5.45 -21.95
C CYS A 117 -2.20 -6.91 -22.36
N GLY A 118 -3.43 -7.37 -22.08
CA GLY A 118 -3.89 -8.73 -22.41
C GLY A 118 -3.50 -9.83 -21.40
N LEU A 119 -2.67 -9.51 -20.41
CA LEU A 119 -2.24 -10.41 -19.33
C LEU A 119 -2.98 -10.08 -18.02
N PRO A 120 -3.25 -11.06 -17.13
CA PRO A 120 -3.79 -10.78 -15.81
C PRO A 120 -2.92 -9.77 -15.04
N TYR A 121 -3.52 -8.83 -14.31
CA TYR A 121 -2.75 -7.83 -13.52
C TYR A 121 -1.90 -8.50 -12.43
N LEU A 122 -2.36 -9.64 -11.90
CA LEU A 122 -1.64 -10.46 -10.93
C LEU A 122 -0.58 -11.38 -11.56
N ALA A 123 -0.30 -11.27 -12.85
CA ALA A 123 0.80 -11.98 -13.51
C ALA A 123 2.15 -11.70 -12.80
N PRO A 124 2.94 -12.68 -12.32
CA PRO A 124 2.84 -14.15 -12.41
C PRO A 124 2.43 -14.86 -11.10
N ILE A 125 1.85 -14.12 -10.17
CA ILE A 125 1.22 -14.64 -8.95
C ILE A 125 -0.10 -15.37 -9.29
N SER A 126 -0.75 -15.01 -10.41
CA SER A 126 -1.89 -15.74 -10.96
C SER A 126 -1.47 -17.04 -11.64
N PRO A 127 -2.25 -18.14 -11.52
CA PRO A 127 -1.94 -19.40 -12.20
C PRO A 127 -1.64 -19.23 -13.69
N PRO A 128 -0.58 -19.87 -14.23
CA PRO A 128 0.28 -20.88 -13.58
C PRO A 128 1.37 -20.31 -12.65
N PHE A 129 1.46 -20.84 -11.43
CA PHE A 129 2.41 -20.47 -10.36
C PHE A 129 3.89 -20.82 -10.63
N LYS A 130 4.20 -21.34 -11.82
CA LYS A 130 5.54 -21.82 -12.17
C LYS A 130 6.60 -20.72 -12.11
N ASP A 131 6.17 -19.48 -12.34
CA ASP A 131 7.03 -18.28 -12.31
C ASP A 131 6.92 -17.50 -10.98
N PHE A 132 6.24 -18.03 -9.95
CA PHE A 132 6.01 -17.34 -8.67
C PHE A 132 7.31 -17.12 -7.89
N ALA A 133 8.18 -18.12 -7.83
CA ALA A 133 9.46 -18.03 -7.11
C ALA A 133 10.40 -17.00 -7.76
N ASP A 134 10.44 -16.98 -9.10
CA ASP A 134 11.24 -16.02 -9.88
C ASP A 134 10.73 -14.58 -9.72
N ALA A 135 9.43 -14.41 -9.51
CA ALA A 135 8.82 -13.10 -9.27
C ALA A 135 9.01 -12.59 -7.84
N LEU A 136 8.92 -13.47 -6.83
CA LEU A 136 9.07 -13.08 -5.43
C LEU A 136 10.54 -12.77 -5.07
N PHE A 137 11.48 -13.60 -5.52
CA PHE A 137 12.89 -13.44 -5.22
C PHE A 137 13.65 -12.58 -6.23
N ARG A 138 12.95 -12.09 -7.28
CA ARG A 138 13.48 -11.24 -8.36
C ARG A 138 14.92 -11.62 -8.73
N LEU A 139 15.10 -12.85 -9.20
CA LEU A 139 16.44 -13.43 -9.41
C LEU A 139 17.31 -12.56 -10.34
N PRO A 140 18.64 -12.54 -10.12
CA PRO A 140 19.60 -11.85 -10.97
C PRO A 140 19.45 -12.25 -12.44
N TRP A 141 19.68 -11.29 -13.36
CA TRP A 141 19.51 -11.50 -14.81
C TRP A 141 20.24 -12.73 -15.34
N GLN A 142 21.41 -13.04 -14.77
CA GLN A 142 22.28 -14.14 -15.18
C GLN A 142 21.68 -15.53 -14.93
N TRP A 143 20.72 -15.66 -14.01
CA TRP A 143 20.12 -16.96 -13.66
C TRP A 143 18.77 -17.19 -14.34
N ARG A 144 18.28 -16.23 -15.14
CA ARG A 144 17.02 -16.33 -15.87
C ARG A 144 17.24 -16.75 -17.31
N ASN A 145 17.35 -18.05 -17.55
CA ASN A 145 17.53 -18.63 -18.87
C ASN A 145 16.21 -18.93 -19.62
N THR A 146 15.07 -18.94 -18.93
CA THR A 146 13.74 -19.20 -19.49
C THR A 146 12.91 -17.92 -19.61
N ARG A 147 12.04 -17.87 -20.63
CA ARG A 147 11.04 -16.80 -20.77
C ARG A 147 9.82 -17.13 -19.89
N PRO A 148 9.15 -16.13 -19.28
CA PRO A 148 7.95 -16.36 -18.48
C PRO A 148 6.85 -17.04 -19.30
N ASP A 149 6.28 -18.12 -18.77
CA ASP A 149 5.28 -18.96 -19.47
C ASP A 149 3.98 -18.16 -19.76
N MET A 150 3.74 -17.09 -19.02
CA MET A 150 2.58 -16.20 -19.22
C MET A 150 2.55 -15.50 -20.57
N LEU A 151 3.69 -15.29 -21.22
CA LEU A 151 3.77 -14.62 -22.52
C LEU A 151 3.32 -15.51 -23.69
N LYS A 152 3.02 -16.80 -23.45
CA LYS A 152 2.65 -17.80 -24.47
C LYS A 152 3.60 -17.79 -25.68
N THR A 153 4.90 -17.66 -25.43
CA THR A 153 5.92 -17.58 -26.48
C THR A 153 6.16 -18.94 -27.14
N ARG A 154 6.39 -18.96 -28.46
CA ARG A 154 6.67 -20.19 -29.24
C ARG A 154 8.05 -20.79 -28.94
N ASP A 155 8.95 -20.00 -28.37
CA ASP A 155 10.31 -20.37 -27.98
C ASP A 155 10.48 -20.04 -26.48
N SER A 156 10.73 -21.06 -25.67
CA SER A 156 10.81 -20.99 -24.21
C SER A 156 12.18 -20.53 -23.71
N THR A 157 13.23 -20.63 -24.54
CA THR A 157 14.59 -20.29 -24.13
C THR A 157 14.86 -18.81 -24.39
N ARG A 158 15.39 -18.12 -23.39
CA ARG A 158 15.70 -16.69 -23.49
C ARG A 158 16.97 -16.45 -24.29
N GLN A 159 17.96 -17.34 -24.14
CA GLN A 159 19.20 -17.36 -24.90
C GLN A 159 19.03 -18.38 -26.03
N GLY A 160 19.15 -17.98 -27.29
CA GLY A 160 19.16 -18.93 -28.41
C GLY A 160 20.26 -19.96 -28.19
N ASP A 161 20.01 -21.23 -28.56
CA ASP A 161 20.98 -22.32 -28.44
C ASP A 161 22.35 -21.86 -28.94
N ARG A 162 23.31 -21.70 -28.03
CA ARG A 162 24.74 -21.51 -28.37
C ARG A 162 25.40 -22.80 -28.83
N HIS A 163 24.62 -23.74 -29.36
CA HIS A 163 25.12 -24.96 -29.99
C HIS A 163 24.28 -25.28 -31.22
N LYS A 164 24.69 -24.72 -32.36
CA LYS A 164 24.79 -25.41 -33.66
C LYS A 164 25.83 -24.70 -34.50
#